data_AF-A0AAV3SKS3-F1
#
_entry.id   AF-A0AAV3SKS3-F1
#
_cell.length_a   1.000
_cell.length_b   1.000
_cell.length_c   1.000
_cell.angle_alpha   90.00
_cell.angle_beta   90.00
_cell.angle_gamma   90.00
#
_symmetry.space_group_name_H-M   'P 1'
#
loop_
_entity.id
_entity.type
_entity.pdbx_description
1 polymer ?
#
loop_
_entity_poly.entity_id
_entity_poly.type
_entity_poly.pdbx_seq_one_letter_code
_entity_poly.pdbx_strand_id
1 'polypeptide(L)'
;METSEIIDHILQHVVKSNEELQEEKSEMRKKSTDLKMFVLKKEEFGIGSIETTLEKLATEESTHKNTVEFINNHGFSESMLNPNASLLEIRTPSYERTDKATFISSGDYVRVLSVERRQWTKKTIERVIDYLPGLSRLYLTANDISSIVTGLNEITKTDVSGFTSKYNSYRDDRRISIQFHGGGTDDIEHVEEEFDAKPTRVEFKQKNSPTDAVTGAVTRNARINIPGIRAGSEELGAETVNSVASKFEEIDKKHFDVPNAPAARMTDSGMVIEGFTTLNLYESDTNQREVITDGGESESGGGQSNHADVEKAFVEALTEDIFESKRRYDFTEWREHEEYLLLDKERNEMFQVGISDRDLIVNARPGTTSVTLKDFCRVILEDFKTTYDISSRTVDFSTT
;
A
#
# COMPACT_ATOMS: atom_id res chain seq x y z
N MET A 1 10.12 -11.46 27.52
CA MET A 1 10.60 -11.85 26.18
C MET A 1 10.83 -10.56 25.43
N GLU A 2 12.06 -10.32 24.99
CA GLU A 2 12.40 -9.15 24.20
C GLU A 2 11.71 -9.23 22.83
N THR A 3 11.47 -8.07 22.19
CA THR A 3 10.80 -8.05 20.87
C THR A 3 11.60 -8.79 19.81
N SER A 4 12.94 -8.77 19.88
CA SER A 4 13.81 -9.56 19.02
C SER A 4 13.56 -11.07 19.19
N GLU A 5 13.47 -11.55 20.42
CA GLU A 5 13.20 -12.97 20.73
C GLU A 5 11.83 -13.41 20.20
N ILE A 6 10.82 -12.54 20.23
CA ILE A 6 9.50 -12.80 19.64
C ILE A 6 9.62 -13.00 18.13
N ILE A 7 10.33 -12.10 17.44
CA ILE A 7 10.52 -12.16 15.99
C ILE A 7 11.30 -13.43 15.63
N ASP A 8 12.38 -13.73 16.35
CA ASP A 8 13.18 -14.94 16.15
C ASP A 8 12.31 -16.19 16.30
N HIS A 9 11.47 -16.26 17.33
CA HIS A 9 10.58 -17.39 17.54
C HIS A 9 9.58 -17.56 16.39
N ILE A 10 9.03 -16.47 15.85
CA ILE A 10 8.15 -16.52 14.68
C ILE A 10 8.93 -16.98 13.45
N LEU A 11 10.15 -16.49 13.24
CA LEU A 11 10.99 -16.86 12.09
C LEU A 11 11.33 -18.35 12.09
N GLN A 12 11.54 -18.96 13.26
CA GLN A 12 11.78 -20.41 13.36
C GLN A 12 10.67 -21.25 12.71
N HIS A 13 9.42 -20.76 12.64
CA HIS A 13 8.31 -21.48 12.00
C HIS A 13 8.38 -21.47 10.47
N VAL A 14 9.29 -20.68 9.88
CA VAL A 14 9.49 -20.57 8.44
C VAL A 14 10.92 -20.89 8.01
N VAL A 15 11.75 -21.36 8.96
CA VAL A 15 13.04 -21.96 8.68
C VAL A 15 12.83 -23.32 8.04
N LYS A 16 13.55 -23.58 6.94
CA LYS A 16 13.42 -24.78 6.13
C LYS A 16 14.77 -25.38 5.83
N SER A 17 14.80 -26.71 5.83
CA SER A 17 15.91 -27.48 5.30
C SER A 17 16.07 -27.30 3.78
N ASN A 18 17.25 -27.61 3.25
CA ASN A 18 17.48 -27.59 1.81
C ASN A 18 16.58 -28.59 1.06
N GLU A 19 16.27 -29.73 1.69
CA GLU A 19 15.41 -30.77 1.12
C GLU A 19 13.97 -30.26 0.97
N GLU A 20 13.41 -29.66 2.02
CA GLU A 20 12.07 -29.04 1.96
C GLU A 20 11.98 -27.93 0.91
N LEU A 21 13.01 -27.07 0.83
CA LEU A 21 13.07 -26.01 -0.19
C LEU A 21 13.15 -26.58 -1.61
N GLN A 22 13.86 -27.68 -1.81
CA GLN A 22 13.94 -28.35 -3.12
C GLN A 22 12.64 -29.06 -3.47
N GLU A 23 12.00 -29.75 -2.53
CA GLU A 23 10.69 -30.37 -2.72
C GLU A 23 9.63 -29.34 -3.13
N GLU A 24 9.50 -28.24 -2.38
CA GLU A 24 8.53 -27.18 -2.68
C GLU A 24 8.78 -26.52 -4.04
N LYS A 25 10.06 -26.33 -4.41
CA LYS A 25 10.44 -25.86 -5.75
C LYS A 25 10.06 -26.86 -6.85
N SER A 26 10.28 -28.15 -6.62
CA SER A 26 10.01 -29.21 -7.61
C SER A 26 8.52 -29.50 -7.81
N GLU A 27 7.73 -29.43 -6.75
CA GLU A 27 6.29 -29.71 -6.79
C GLU A 27 5.46 -28.49 -7.18
N MET A 28 6.07 -27.29 -7.28
CA MET A 28 5.38 -26.00 -7.43
C MET A 28 4.23 -25.83 -6.41
N ARG A 29 4.35 -26.48 -5.26
CA ARG A 29 3.35 -26.51 -4.19
C ARG A 29 4.04 -26.14 -2.89
N LYS A 30 3.53 -25.09 -2.25
CA LYS A 30 3.93 -24.72 -0.89
C LYS A 30 3.30 -25.71 0.08
N LYS A 31 4.12 -26.56 0.70
CA LYS A 31 3.66 -27.52 1.71
C LYS A 31 3.55 -26.87 3.10
N SER A 32 4.27 -25.77 3.32
CA SER A 32 4.45 -25.14 4.63
C SER A 32 3.87 -23.72 4.75
N THR A 33 3.93 -23.16 5.96
CA THR A 33 3.44 -21.83 6.35
C THR A 33 4.44 -20.72 6.00
N ASP A 34 4.03 -19.75 5.18
CA ASP A 34 4.82 -18.54 4.90
C ASP A 34 4.71 -17.51 6.03
N LEU A 35 5.77 -16.77 6.34
CA LEU A 35 5.70 -15.61 7.22
C LEU A 35 5.07 -14.45 6.43
N LYS A 36 4.03 -13.85 7.00
CA LYS A 36 3.40 -12.63 6.50
C LYS A 36 3.62 -11.53 7.51
N MET A 37 4.09 -10.39 7.03
CA MET A 37 4.15 -9.18 7.83
C MET A 37 3.37 -8.08 7.14
N PHE A 38 2.54 -7.39 7.90
CA PHE A 38 1.86 -6.17 7.50
C PHE A 38 2.46 -5.03 8.30
N VAL A 39 2.91 -3.97 7.64
CA VAL A 39 3.29 -2.74 8.31
C VAL A 39 2.14 -1.74 8.16
N LEU A 40 1.74 -1.17 9.28
CA LEU A 40 0.55 -0.32 9.41
C LEU A 40 0.94 0.95 10.12
N LYS A 41 0.41 2.09 9.69
CA LYS A 41 0.49 3.34 10.44
C LYS A 41 -0.49 3.24 11.61
N LYS A 42 -0.03 3.60 12.79
CA LYS A 42 -0.83 3.66 14.01
C LYS A 42 -1.00 5.13 14.36
N GLU A 43 -2.25 5.57 14.43
CA GLU A 43 -2.59 6.91 14.89
C GLU A 43 -2.89 6.81 16.38
N GLU A 44 -4.16 6.77 16.77
CA GLU A 44 -4.59 6.60 18.16
C GLU A 44 -4.64 5.13 18.61
N PHE A 45 -4.13 4.20 17.78
CA PHE A 45 -4.18 2.78 18.07
C PHE A 45 -3.10 2.35 19.08
N GLY A 46 -3.54 1.64 20.12
CA GLY A 46 -2.69 0.96 21.09
C GLY A 46 -2.95 -0.55 21.16
N ILE A 47 -1.88 -1.34 21.20
CA ILE A 47 -1.96 -2.77 21.52
C ILE A 47 -2.47 -3.00 22.96
N GLY A 48 -3.05 -4.16 23.23
CA GLY A 48 -3.65 -4.52 24.52
C GLY A 48 -5.11 -4.09 24.68
N SER A 49 -5.72 -3.52 23.63
CA SER A 49 -7.11 -3.07 23.61
C SER A 49 -7.90 -3.60 22.39
N ILE A 50 -7.32 -4.49 21.59
CA ILE A 50 -7.89 -4.97 20.34
C ILE A 50 -9.25 -5.65 20.59
N GLU A 51 -9.29 -6.56 21.57
CA GLU A 51 -10.50 -7.30 21.93
C GLU A 51 -11.63 -6.36 22.33
N THR A 52 -11.41 -5.48 23.31
CA THR A 52 -12.40 -4.50 23.78
C THR A 52 -12.83 -3.53 22.68
N THR A 53 -11.91 -3.14 21.80
CA THR A 53 -12.22 -2.25 20.66
C THR A 53 -13.18 -2.93 19.67
N LEU A 54 -12.94 -4.21 19.34
CA LEU A 54 -13.82 -4.97 18.46
C LEU A 54 -15.18 -5.23 19.13
N GLU A 55 -15.22 -5.53 20.42
CA GLU A 55 -16.49 -5.67 21.17
C GLU A 55 -17.32 -4.38 21.12
N LYS A 56 -16.68 -3.22 21.31
CA LYS A 56 -17.36 -1.92 21.20
C LYS A 56 -17.94 -1.75 19.79
N LEU A 57 -17.15 -1.98 18.75
CA LEU A 57 -17.60 -1.86 17.35
C LEU A 57 -18.81 -2.74 17.03
N ALA A 58 -18.87 -3.95 17.59
CA ALA A 58 -20.03 -4.85 17.39
C ALA A 58 -21.35 -4.29 17.96
N THR A 59 -21.28 -3.38 18.93
CA THR A 59 -22.45 -2.81 19.60
C THR A 59 -22.82 -1.40 19.14
N GLU A 60 -21.94 -0.73 18.40
CA GLU A 60 -22.12 0.66 18.00
C GLU A 60 -23.05 0.78 16.77
N GLU A 61 -24.11 1.60 16.86
CA GLU A 61 -25.11 1.75 15.78
C GLU A 61 -24.51 2.32 14.48
N SER A 62 -23.43 3.09 14.59
CA SER A 62 -22.68 3.67 13.46
C SER A 62 -21.85 2.64 12.70
N THR A 63 -21.58 1.46 13.30
CA THR A 63 -20.72 0.45 12.68
C THR A 63 -21.41 -0.22 11.50
N HIS A 64 -20.70 -0.30 10.38
CA HIS A 64 -21.20 -0.95 9.18
C HIS A 64 -21.57 -2.42 9.43
N LYS A 65 -22.72 -2.86 8.89
CA LYS A 65 -23.29 -4.21 9.13
C LYS A 65 -22.29 -5.36 8.89
N ASN A 66 -21.49 -5.28 7.84
CA ASN A 66 -20.49 -6.31 7.52
C ASN A 66 -19.40 -6.45 8.60
N THR A 67 -19.05 -5.35 9.27
CA THR A 67 -18.08 -5.35 10.37
C THR A 67 -18.68 -6.03 11.59
N VAL A 68 -19.92 -5.66 11.96
CA VAL A 68 -20.67 -6.29 13.07
C VAL A 68 -20.83 -7.80 12.83
N GLU A 69 -21.24 -8.20 11.63
CA GLU A 69 -21.40 -9.62 11.27
C GLU A 69 -20.07 -10.38 11.34
N PHE A 70 -18.97 -9.78 10.86
CA PHE A 70 -17.66 -10.39 10.99
C PHE A 70 -17.27 -10.60 12.45
N ILE A 71 -17.41 -9.57 13.29
CA ILE A 71 -17.02 -9.64 14.71
C ILE A 71 -17.86 -10.70 15.44
N ASN A 72 -19.18 -10.72 15.24
CA ASN A 72 -20.07 -11.69 15.89
C ASN A 72 -19.82 -13.15 15.47
N ASN A 73 -19.22 -13.38 14.29
CA ASN A 73 -18.88 -14.71 13.79
C ASN A 73 -17.52 -15.23 14.30
N HIS A 74 -16.77 -14.43 15.05
CA HIS A 74 -15.44 -14.77 15.54
C HIS A 74 -15.31 -14.49 17.05
N GLY A 75 -14.42 -15.22 17.71
CA GLY A 75 -13.97 -14.89 19.07
C GLY A 75 -12.58 -14.27 19.01
N PHE A 76 -12.34 -13.24 19.79
CA PHE A 76 -11.05 -12.54 19.86
C PHE A 76 -10.48 -12.68 21.26
N SER A 77 -9.17 -12.89 21.36
CA SER A 77 -8.46 -12.80 22.63
C SER A 77 -7.09 -12.18 22.41
N GLU A 78 -6.75 -11.15 23.18
CA GLU A 78 -5.44 -10.51 23.12
C GLU A 78 -4.64 -10.76 24.40
N SER A 79 -3.37 -11.16 24.25
CA SER A 79 -2.45 -11.35 25.37
C SER A 79 -1.17 -10.54 25.16
N MET A 80 -0.78 -9.75 26.17
CA MET A 80 0.46 -8.98 26.12
C MET A 80 1.66 -9.91 26.27
N LEU A 81 2.57 -9.87 25.29
CA LEU A 81 3.83 -10.61 25.34
C LEU A 81 4.92 -9.80 26.06
N ASN A 82 4.93 -8.48 25.82
CA ASN A 82 5.75 -7.48 26.47
C ASN A 82 5.12 -6.08 26.25
N PRO A 83 5.68 -4.97 26.76
CA PRO A 83 5.09 -3.63 26.61
C PRO A 83 4.90 -3.15 25.15
N ASN A 84 5.64 -3.73 24.20
CA ASN A 84 5.64 -3.35 22.79
C ASN A 84 5.06 -4.44 21.88
N ALA A 85 4.59 -5.58 22.42
CA ALA A 85 4.10 -6.68 21.62
C ALA A 85 2.92 -7.40 22.29
N SER A 86 1.90 -7.70 21.49
CA SER A 86 0.76 -8.53 21.89
C SER A 86 0.51 -9.65 20.89
N LEU A 87 -0.07 -10.75 21.36
CA LEU A 87 -0.55 -11.86 20.57
C LEU A 87 -2.07 -11.79 20.51
N LEU A 88 -2.61 -11.66 19.30
CA LEU A 88 -4.02 -11.77 18.99
C LEU A 88 -4.34 -13.20 18.52
N GLU A 89 -5.31 -13.83 19.16
CA GLU A 89 -5.92 -15.07 18.72
C GLU A 89 -7.33 -14.80 18.19
N ILE A 90 -7.61 -15.25 16.96
CA ILE A 90 -8.90 -15.12 16.30
C ILE A 90 -9.50 -16.50 16.12
N ARG A 91 -10.48 -16.85 16.96
CA ARG A 91 -11.22 -18.10 16.88
C ARG A 91 -12.33 -17.98 15.84
N THR A 92 -12.37 -18.91 14.89
CA THR A 92 -13.44 -19.06 13.91
C THR A 92 -14.22 -20.35 14.20
N PRO A 93 -15.33 -20.30 14.97
CA PRO A 93 -16.03 -21.50 15.44
C PRO A 93 -16.53 -22.40 14.31
N SER A 94 -17.02 -21.83 13.21
CA SER A 94 -17.56 -22.58 12.06
C SER A 94 -16.54 -23.49 11.37
N TYR A 95 -15.25 -23.29 11.61
CA TYR A 95 -14.16 -24.09 11.04
C TYR A 95 -13.26 -24.71 12.12
N GLU A 96 -13.65 -24.63 13.41
CA GLU A 96 -12.85 -25.08 14.56
C GLU A 96 -11.37 -24.65 14.48
N ARG A 97 -11.15 -23.41 14.05
CA ARG A 97 -9.81 -22.88 13.76
C ARG A 97 -9.50 -21.67 14.63
N THR A 98 -8.24 -21.53 15.03
CA THR A 98 -7.72 -20.31 15.64
C THR A 98 -6.57 -19.80 14.79
N ASP A 99 -6.71 -18.58 14.26
CA ASP A 99 -5.65 -17.88 13.55
C ASP A 99 -4.88 -16.99 14.53
N LYS A 100 -3.55 -16.96 14.43
CA LYS A 100 -2.71 -16.14 15.31
C LYS A 100 -1.98 -15.03 14.58
N ALA A 101 -1.91 -13.85 15.21
CA ALA A 101 -1.11 -12.73 14.74
C ALA A 101 -0.45 -12.00 15.92
N THR A 102 0.83 -11.66 15.75
CA THR A 102 1.58 -10.86 16.72
C THR A 102 1.62 -9.41 16.27
N PHE A 103 1.15 -8.49 17.11
CA PHE A 103 1.19 -7.06 16.88
C PHE A 103 2.40 -6.48 17.61
N ILE A 104 3.32 -5.86 16.90
CA ILE A 104 4.52 -5.23 17.44
C ILE A 104 4.45 -3.73 17.20
N SER A 105 4.40 -2.97 18.28
CA SER A 105 4.43 -1.51 18.28
C SER A 105 5.84 -0.99 18.00
N SER A 106 5.99 -0.09 17.01
CA SER A 106 7.26 0.52 16.59
C SER A 106 7.03 1.97 16.19
N GLY A 107 7.32 2.93 17.09
CA GLY A 107 7.08 4.36 16.82
C GLY A 107 5.63 4.62 16.44
N ASP A 108 5.38 5.31 15.32
CA ASP A 108 4.03 5.58 14.77
C ASP A 108 3.48 4.42 13.92
N TYR A 109 4.04 3.22 14.08
CA TYR A 109 3.70 2.05 13.27
C TYR A 109 3.45 0.81 14.12
N VAL A 110 2.71 -0.12 13.54
CA VAL A 110 2.53 -1.47 14.06
C VAL A 110 2.89 -2.48 12.98
N ARG A 111 3.75 -3.44 13.34
CA ARG A 111 4.10 -4.58 12.51
C ARG A 111 3.27 -5.77 12.95
N VAL A 112 2.43 -6.30 12.07
CA VAL A 112 1.58 -7.47 12.35
C VAL A 112 2.17 -8.69 11.66
N LEU A 113 2.63 -9.67 12.42
CA LEU A 113 3.27 -10.89 11.92
C LEU A 113 2.35 -12.09 12.08
N SER A 114 2.27 -12.95 11.07
CA SER A 114 1.51 -14.19 11.13
C SER A 114 2.09 -15.24 10.18
N VAL A 115 2.06 -16.50 10.62
CA VAL A 115 2.43 -17.67 9.80
C VAL A 115 1.19 -18.37 9.21
N GLU A 116 0.00 -17.86 9.48
CA GLU A 116 -1.26 -18.47 9.03
C GLU A 116 -1.38 -18.50 7.50
N ARG A 117 -2.13 -19.48 6.97
CA ARG A 117 -2.29 -19.63 5.51
C ARG A 117 -2.86 -18.34 4.88
N ARG A 118 -2.42 -18.00 3.66
CA ARG A 118 -2.82 -16.77 2.94
C ARG A 118 -4.33 -16.59 2.84
N GLN A 119 -5.03 -17.68 2.51
CA GLN A 119 -6.48 -17.67 2.40
C GLN A 119 -7.18 -17.36 3.73
N TRP A 120 -6.56 -17.69 4.87
CA TRP A 120 -7.13 -17.48 6.21
C TRP A 120 -6.82 -16.08 6.69
N THR A 121 -5.56 -15.66 6.62
CA THR A 121 -5.14 -14.28 6.89
C THR A 121 -6.01 -13.25 6.16
N LYS A 122 -6.38 -13.50 4.89
CA LYS A 122 -7.31 -12.62 4.14
C LYS A 122 -8.69 -12.48 4.78
N LYS A 123 -9.19 -13.57 5.36
CA LYS A 123 -10.55 -13.66 5.91
C LYS A 123 -10.62 -13.24 7.37
N THR A 124 -9.51 -13.29 8.11
CA THR A 124 -9.46 -13.00 9.55
C THR A 124 -8.53 -11.83 9.86
N ILE A 125 -7.22 -12.04 9.88
CA ILE A 125 -6.23 -11.05 10.33
C ILE A 125 -6.30 -9.74 9.53
N GLU A 126 -6.36 -9.81 8.20
CA GLU A 126 -6.50 -8.63 7.34
C GLU A 126 -7.83 -7.91 7.59
N ARG A 127 -8.92 -8.63 7.87
CA ARG A 127 -10.21 -8.02 8.22
C ARG A 127 -10.17 -7.31 9.57
N VAL A 128 -9.51 -7.90 10.56
CA VAL A 128 -9.29 -7.24 11.85
C VAL A 128 -8.49 -5.95 11.66
N ILE A 129 -7.39 -5.99 10.90
CA ILE A 129 -6.61 -4.80 10.56
C ILE A 129 -7.49 -3.72 9.91
N ASP A 130 -8.35 -4.11 8.95
CA ASP A 130 -9.20 -3.18 8.23
C ASP A 130 -10.31 -2.56 9.10
N TYR A 131 -10.71 -3.22 10.19
CA TYR A 131 -11.80 -2.77 11.07
C TYR A 131 -11.31 -2.05 12.33
N LEU A 132 -10.04 -2.20 12.71
CA LEU A 132 -9.50 -1.54 13.90
C LEU A 132 -9.36 -0.03 13.68
N PRO A 133 -10.05 0.81 14.47
CA PRO A 133 -9.91 2.26 14.39
C PRO A 133 -8.47 2.67 14.73
N GLY A 134 -7.96 3.70 14.06
CA GLY A 134 -6.61 4.20 14.27
C GLY A 134 -5.48 3.32 13.71
N LEU A 135 -5.79 2.21 13.05
CA LEU A 135 -4.84 1.46 12.22
C LEU A 135 -5.10 1.73 10.75
N SER A 136 -4.03 1.89 9.98
CA SER A 136 -4.14 2.15 8.56
C SER A 136 -3.06 1.45 7.76
N ARG A 137 -3.46 0.83 6.65
CA ARG A 137 -2.52 0.24 5.71
C ARG A 137 -1.67 1.33 5.10
N LEU A 138 -0.38 1.04 4.97
CA LEU A 138 0.47 1.86 4.13
C LEU A 138 0.20 1.51 2.67
N TYR A 139 0.41 2.49 1.81
CA TYR A 139 0.35 2.33 0.38
C TYR A 139 1.66 2.80 -0.25
N LEU A 140 2.13 2.03 -1.23
CA LEU A 140 3.40 2.21 -1.90
C LEU A 140 3.18 2.18 -3.41
N THR A 141 3.95 2.98 -4.15
CA THR A 141 3.97 2.98 -5.61
C THR A 141 4.68 1.74 -6.17
N ALA A 142 4.69 1.60 -7.51
CA ALA A 142 5.57 0.66 -8.21
C ALA A 142 7.04 0.88 -7.82
N ASN A 143 7.46 2.13 -7.92
CA ASN A 143 8.84 2.56 -7.72
C ASN A 143 9.27 2.35 -6.27
N ASP A 144 8.37 2.55 -5.31
CA ASP A 144 8.64 2.27 -3.90
C ASP A 144 8.93 0.79 -3.66
N ILE A 145 8.08 -0.13 -4.15
CA ILE A 145 8.29 -1.57 -3.92
C ILE A 145 9.54 -2.09 -4.63
N SER A 146 9.88 -1.54 -5.81
CA SER A 146 11.12 -1.84 -6.53
C SER A 146 12.34 -1.30 -5.78
N SER A 147 12.27 -0.07 -5.26
CA SER A 147 13.34 0.56 -4.48
C SER A 147 13.61 -0.18 -3.18
N ILE A 148 12.56 -0.66 -2.50
CA ILE A 148 12.68 -1.48 -1.29
C ILE A 148 13.44 -2.77 -1.57
N VAL A 149 13.07 -3.48 -2.63
CA VAL A 149 13.73 -4.74 -3.02
C VAL A 149 15.18 -4.50 -3.42
N THR A 150 15.44 -3.46 -4.23
CA THR A 150 16.79 -3.07 -4.63
C THR A 150 17.64 -2.69 -3.43
N GLY A 151 17.05 -2.00 -2.46
CA GLY A 151 17.69 -1.59 -1.22
C GLY A 151 18.10 -2.75 -0.32
N LEU A 152 17.60 -3.97 -0.52
CA LEU A 152 18.08 -5.15 0.22
C LEU A 152 19.52 -5.54 -0.15
N ASN A 153 20.07 -4.99 -1.24
CA ASN A 153 21.49 -5.13 -1.61
C ASN A 153 22.45 -4.53 -0.57
N GLU A 154 21.97 -3.65 0.31
CA GLU A 154 22.75 -3.14 1.45
C GLU A 154 23.08 -4.23 2.47
N ILE A 155 22.25 -5.27 2.57
CA ILE A 155 22.44 -6.40 3.50
C ILE A 155 23.22 -7.52 2.82
N THR A 156 22.69 -7.99 1.69
CA THR A 156 23.32 -9.04 0.89
C THR A 156 22.84 -8.97 -0.54
N LYS A 157 23.55 -9.63 -1.45
CA LYS A 157 23.16 -9.70 -2.86
C LYS A 157 21.71 -10.18 -2.99
N THR A 158 20.88 -9.30 -3.53
CA THR A 158 19.46 -9.51 -3.75
C THR A 158 19.15 -9.43 -5.23
N ASP A 159 18.54 -10.47 -5.77
CA ASP A 159 18.07 -10.51 -7.15
C ASP A 159 16.54 -10.44 -7.15
N VAL A 160 15.96 -9.63 -8.05
CA VAL A 160 14.55 -9.76 -8.42
C VAL A 160 14.36 -11.12 -9.09
N SER A 161 13.30 -11.83 -8.72
CA SER A 161 13.03 -13.18 -9.20
C SER A 161 11.69 -13.33 -9.90
N GLY A 162 10.92 -12.26 -9.97
CA GLY A 162 9.61 -12.20 -10.60
C GLY A 162 8.78 -11.06 -10.04
N PHE A 163 7.67 -10.76 -10.69
CA PHE A 163 6.73 -9.74 -10.25
C PHE A 163 5.32 -10.01 -10.76
N THR A 164 4.34 -9.33 -10.18
CA THR A 164 2.95 -9.36 -10.65
C THR A 164 2.50 -7.94 -10.92
N SER A 165 2.07 -7.68 -12.14
CA SER A 165 1.51 -6.40 -12.55
C SER A 165 0.03 -6.53 -12.82
N LYS A 166 -0.72 -5.47 -12.48
CA LYS A 166 -2.10 -5.32 -12.95
C LYS A 166 -2.07 -4.47 -14.20
N TYR A 167 -2.81 -4.90 -15.21
CA TYR A 167 -3.02 -4.21 -16.47
C TYR A 167 -4.51 -3.93 -16.63
N ASN A 168 -4.85 -2.69 -16.97
CA ASN A 168 -6.20 -2.28 -17.34
C ASN A 168 -6.22 -2.03 -18.84
N SER A 169 -7.06 -2.75 -19.57
CA SER A 169 -7.18 -2.60 -21.03
C SER A 169 -7.62 -1.19 -21.41
N TYR A 170 -6.98 -0.59 -22.40
CA TYR A 170 -7.42 0.70 -22.95
C TYR A 170 -8.83 0.64 -23.55
N ARG A 171 -9.22 -0.51 -24.12
CA ARG A 171 -10.45 -0.66 -24.93
C ARG A 171 -11.66 -1.21 -24.18
N ASP A 172 -11.51 -1.70 -22.95
CA ASP A 172 -12.60 -2.24 -22.15
C ASP A 172 -12.27 -2.31 -20.65
N ASP A 173 -13.28 -2.58 -19.83
CA ASP A 173 -13.16 -2.66 -18.36
C ASP A 173 -12.51 -3.96 -17.85
N ARG A 174 -11.85 -4.74 -18.71
CA ARG A 174 -11.22 -6.00 -18.26
C ARG A 174 -9.96 -5.70 -17.45
N ARG A 175 -9.95 -6.26 -16.25
CA ARG A 175 -8.79 -6.27 -15.34
C ARG A 175 -7.97 -7.53 -15.59
N ILE A 176 -6.74 -7.36 -16.05
CA ILE A 176 -5.81 -8.46 -16.33
C ILE A 176 -4.70 -8.43 -15.29
N SER A 177 -4.29 -9.59 -14.78
CA SER A 177 -3.08 -9.72 -13.96
C SER A 177 -2.02 -10.46 -14.78
N ILE A 178 -0.84 -9.87 -14.92
CA ILE A 178 0.31 -10.50 -15.59
C ILE A 178 1.30 -10.92 -14.52
N GLN A 179 1.71 -12.18 -14.55
CA GLN A 179 2.68 -12.73 -13.61
C GLN A 179 3.94 -13.16 -14.36
N PHE A 180 5.07 -12.54 -13.99
CA PHE A 180 6.39 -12.87 -14.51
C PHE A 180 7.12 -13.78 -13.52
N HIS A 181 7.55 -14.93 -14.00
CA HIS A 181 8.37 -15.88 -13.26
C HIS A 181 9.80 -15.81 -13.79
N GLY A 182 10.71 -15.24 -13.00
CA GLY A 182 12.00 -14.76 -13.49
C GLY A 182 11.95 -13.30 -13.93
N GLY A 183 13.12 -12.75 -14.22
CA GLY A 183 13.29 -11.37 -14.66
C GLY A 183 13.97 -10.47 -13.63
N GLY A 184 14.71 -9.49 -14.13
CA GLY A 184 15.40 -8.46 -13.35
C GLY A 184 14.59 -7.16 -13.27
N THR A 185 15.23 -6.10 -12.78
CA THR A 185 14.65 -4.75 -12.75
C THR A 185 14.31 -4.27 -14.17
N ASP A 186 15.19 -4.54 -15.14
CA ASP A 186 15.00 -4.19 -16.55
C ASP A 186 13.71 -4.78 -17.15
N ASP A 187 13.30 -5.99 -16.72
CA ASP A 187 12.06 -6.61 -17.20
C ASP A 187 10.81 -5.95 -16.60
N ILE A 188 10.92 -5.39 -15.37
CA ILE A 188 9.85 -4.60 -14.77
C ILE A 188 9.68 -3.31 -15.57
N GLU A 189 10.79 -2.61 -15.83
CA GLU A 189 10.79 -1.37 -16.61
C GLU A 189 10.19 -1.62 -17.99
N HIS A 190 10.63 -2.64 -18.72
CA HIS A 190 10.09 -2.95 -20.05
C HIS A 190 8.58 -3.24 -20.04
N VAL A 191 8.06 -3.93 -19.02
CA VAL A 191 6.63 -4.24 -18.91
C VAL A 191 5.79 -3.02 -18.55
N GLU A 192 6.32 -2.15 -17.69
CA GLU A 192 5.71 -0.86 -17.41
C GLU A 192 5.68 0.01 -18.67
N GLU A 193 6.79 0.11 -19.40
CA GLU A 193 6.88 0.89 -20.63
C GLU A 193 5.95 0.37 -21.71
N GLU A 194 5.98 -0.93 -22.00
CA GLU A 194 5.23 -1.50 -23.12
C GLU A 194 3.73 -1.64 -22.86
N PHE A 195 3.35 -1.99 -21.64
CA PHE A 195 1.98 -2.37 -21.29
C PHE A 195 1.31 -1.43 -20.28
N ASP A 196 1.98 -0.39 -19.79
CA ASP A 196 1.48 0.41 -18.65
C ASP A 196 1.10 -0.50 -17.45
N ALA A 197 1.87 -1.59 -17.29
CA ALA A 197 1.56 -2.66 -16.36
C ALA A 197 2.41 -2.54 -15.10
N LYS A 198 1.88 -1.76 -14.19
CA LYS A 198 2.44 -1.40 -12.89
C LYS A 198 2.55 -2.60 -11.91
N PRO A 199 3.74 -2.91 -11.35
CA PRO A 199 3.97 -4.02 -10.45
C PRO A 199 3.26 -3.76 -9.13
N THR A 200 2.38 -4.68 -8.75
CA THR A 200 1.68 -4.69 -7.46
C THR A 200 2.37 -5.58 -6.43
N ARG A 201 3.31 -6.41 -6.90
CA ARG A 201 4.11 -7.35 -6.13
C ARG A 201 5.46 -7.55 -6.82
N VAL A 202 6.55 -7.48 -6.07
CA VAL A 202 7.91 -7.83 -6.53
C VAL A 202 8.44 -8.97 -5.66
N GLU A 203 8.94 -10.02 -6.29
CA GLU A 203 9.53 -11.19 -5.65
C GLU A 203 11.05 -11.11 -5.68
N PHE A 204 11.71 -11.46 -4.58
CA PHE A 204 13.16 -11.33 -4.44
C PHE A 204 13.82 -12.58 -3.84
N LYS A 205 15.12 -12.73 -4.11
CA LYS A 205 15.97 -13.77 -3.57
C LYS A 205 17.27 -13.16 -3.05
N GLN A 206 17.57 -13.38 -1.79
CA GLN A 206 18.84 -13.02 -1.18
C GLN A 206 19.76 -14.23 -1.14
N LYS A 207 21.02 -14.02 -1.55
CA LYS A 207 22.02 -15.08 -1.63
C LYS A 207 22.97 -15.03 -0.45
N ASN A 208 23.31 -16.20 0.07
CA ASN A 208 24.48 -16.39 0.93
C ASN A 208 25.20 -17.66 0.47
N SER A 209 25.77 -17.57 -0.74
CA SER A 209 26.63 -18.51 -1.51
C SER A 209 26.32 -20.03 -1.42
N PRO A 210 26.19 -20.78 -2.52
CA PRO A 210 25.71 -20.46 -3.87
C PRO A 210 24.18 -20.56 -4.00
N THR A 211 23.47 -20.83 -2.90
CA THR A 211 22.01 -21.03 -2.89
C THR A 211 21.25 -19.87 -2.23
N ASP A 212 19.98 -19.72 -2.60
CA ASP A 212 19.08 -18.73 -2.02
C ASP A 212 18.96 -18.97 -0.51
N ALA A 213 19.20 -17.93 0.27
CA ALA A 213 19.15 -17.96 1.73
C ALA A 213 17.80 -17.45 2.26
N VAL A 214 17.27 -16.38 1.65
CA VAL A 214 15.94 -15.83 1.94
C VAL A 214 15.22 -15.61 0.62
N THR A 215 13.97 -16.03 0.56
CA THR A 215 13.08 -15.70 -0.55
C THR A 215 11.90 -14.92 -0.01
N GLY A 216 11.44 -13.93 -0.75
CA GLY A 216 10.38 -13.07 -0.28
C GLY A 216 9.63 -12.38 -1.39
N ALA A 217 8.56 -11.70 -1.01
CA ALA A 217 7.84 -10.82 -1.89
C ALA A 217 7.30 -9.61 -1.12
N VAL A 218 7.45 -8.44 -1.73
CA VAL A 218 6.91 -7.16 -1.27
C VAL A 218 5.70 -6.81 -2.12
N THR A 219 4.69 -6.18 -1.52
CA THR A 219 3.49 -5.71 -2.23
C THR A 219 3.14 -4.29 -1.84
N ARG A 220 2.40 -3.60 -2.72
CA ARG A 220 2.04 -2.17 -2.54
C ARG A 220 1.31 -1.84 -1.24
N ASN A 221 0.58 -2.79 -0.67
CA ASN A 221 -0.14 -2.60 0.59
C ASN A 221 0.75 -2.87 1.82
N ALA A 222 2.04 -2.52 1.71
CA ALA A 222 3.11 -2.77 2.69
C ALA A 222 3.04 -4.14 3.37
N ARG A 223 2.80 -5.17 2.56
CA ARG A 223 2.84 -6.57 3.00
C ARG A 223 4.06 -7.26 2.45
N ILE A 224 4.80 -7.90 3.34
CA ILE A 224 5.88 -8.83 3.04
C ILE A 224 5.36 -10.25 3.20
N ASN A 225 5.78 -11.13 2.29
CA ASN A 225 5.59 -12.56 2.43
C ASN A 225 6.93 -13.26 2.25
N ILE A 226 7.43 -13.94 3.27
CA ILE A 226 8.65 -14.75 3.24
C ILE A 226 8.22 -16.21 3.24
N PRO A 227 8.26 -16.89 2.07
CA PRO A 227 7.88 -18.29 1.98
C PRO A 227 8.82 -19.20 2.77
N GLY A 228 10.09 -18.84 2.92
CA GLY A 228 11.00 -19.62 3.73
C GLY A 228 12.39 -18.99 3.85
N ILE A 229 13.03 -19.33 4.96
CA ILE A 229 14.41 -18.99 5.28
C ILE A 229 15.19 -20.29 5.30
N ARG A 230 16.34 -20.35 4.62
CA ARG A 230 17.21 -21.53 4.66
C ARG A 230 17.77 -21.69 6.07
N ALA A 231 17.74 -22.90 6.61
CA ALA A 231 18.38 -23.23 7.89
C ALA A 231 19.84 -22.76 7.91
N GLY A 232 20.25 -22.11 9.01
CA GLY A 232 21.53 -21.43 9.15
C GLY A 232 21.59 -20.05 8.50
N SER A 233 20.46 -19.47 8.13
CA SER A 233 20.34 -18.09 7.61
C SER A 233 19.26 -17.28 8.35
N GLU A 234 18.98 -17.66 9.59
CA GLU A 234 17.96 -17.05 10.47
C GLU A 234 18.24 -15.59 10.75
N GLU A 235 19.51 -15.26 11.07
CA GLU A 235 19.96 -13.88 11.32
C GLU A 235 19.71 -12.98 10.09
N LEU A 236 20.08 -13.47 8.91
CA LEU A 236 19.80 -12.78 7.64
C LEU A 236 18.29 -12.62 7.40
N GLY A 237 17.50 -13.63 7.77
CA GLY A 237 16.03 -13.56 7.71
C GLY A 237 15.46 -12.47 8.61
N ALA A 238 15.95 -12.36 9.86
CA ALA A 238 15.54 -11.33 10.80
C ALA A 238 15.95 -9.92 10.33
N GLU A 239 17.18 -9.77 9.85
CA GLU A 239 17.68 -8.51 9.29
C GLU A 239 16.85 -8.07 8.08
N THR A 240 16.49 -9.02 7.21
CA THR A 240 15.65 -8.76 6.03
C THR A 240 14.26 -8.29 6.42
N VAL A 241 13.58 -8.98 7.34
CA VAL A 241 12.27 -8.56 7.84
C VAL A 241 12.32 -7.15 8.40
N ASN A 242 13.31 -6.87 9.25
CA ASN A 242 13.46 -5.56 9.88
C ASN A 242 13.78 -4.47 8.87
N SER A 243 14.67 -4.72 7.91
CA SER A 243 15.04 -3.75 6.88
C SER A 243 13.86 -3.41 5.97
N VAL A 244 13.10 -4.40 5.51
CA VAL A 244 11.92 -4.09 4.68
C VAL A 244 10.88 -3.30 5.47
N ALA A 245 10.65 -3.66 6.75
CA ALA A 245 9.73 -2.90 7.59
C ALA A 245 10.18 -1.45 7.77
N SER A 246 11.45 -1.21 8.10
CA SER A 246 12.00 0.13 8.24
C SER A 246 11.90 0.93 6.95
N LYS A 247 12.17 0.32 5.78
CA LYS A 247 12.00 1.01 4.48
C LYS A 247 10.54 1.36 4.18
N PHE A 248 9.57 0.53 4.56
CA PHE A 248 8.16 0.90 4.49
C PHE A 248 7.85 2.13 5.36
N GLU A 249 8.33 2.15 6.59
CA GLU A 249 8.13 3.25 7.54
C GLU A 249 8.78 4.54 7.02
N GLU A 250 10.00 4.46 6.48
CA GLU A 250 10.73 5.60 5.89
C GLU A 250 10.03 6.19 4.68
N ILE A 251 9.59 5.35 3.74
CA ILE A 251 8.86 5.80 2.54
C ILE A 251 7.52 6.41 2.94
N ASP A 252 6.81 5.79 3.88
CA ASP A 252 5.54 6.32 4.36
C ASP A 252 5.71 7.70 5.01
N LYS A 253 6.74 7.89 5.84
CA LYS A 253 7.05 9.20 6.42
C LYS A 253 7.39 10.22 5.33
N LYS A 254 8.25 9.83 4.39
CA LYS A 254 8.64 10.70 3.28
C LYS A 254 7.43 11.15 2.48
N HIS A 255 6.48 10.27 2.22
CA HIS A 255 5.32 10.57 1.37
C HIS A 255 4.16 11.20 2.13
N PHE A 256 3.88 10.81 3.37
CA PHE A 256 2.62 11.11 4.04
C PHE A 256 2.76 11.72 5.44
N ASP A 257 3.97 11.96 5.93
CA ASP A 257 4.13 12.71 7.17
C ASP A 257 3.87 14.20 6.92
N VAL A 258 2.91 14.76 7.67
CA VAL A 258 2.41 16.12 7.51
C VAL A 258 2.93 16.92 8.71
N PRO A 259 4.00 17.72 8.56
CA PRO A 259 4.63 18.40 9.69
C PRO A 259 3.74 19.49 10.31
N ASN A 260 2.82 20.08 9.53
CA ASN A 260 1.88 21.10 9.99
C ASN A 260 0.46 20.77 9.50
N ALA A 261 -0.50 20.61 10.41
CA ALA A 261 -1.91 20.54 10.04
C ALA A 261 -2.35 21.93 9.52
N PRO A 262 -3.00 22.02 8.34
CA PRO A 262 -3.40 23.30 7.79
C PRO A 262 -4.32 24.06 8.74
N ALA A 263 -3.99 25.32 9.02
CA ALA A 263 -4.79 26.23 9.82
C ALA A 263 -5.57 27.17 8.89
N ALA A 264 -6.90 27.11 8.94
CA ALA A 264 -7.74 28.04 8.19
C ALA A 264 -7.93 29.34 9.00
N ARG A 265 -7.61 30.49 8.39
CA ARG A 265 -7.92 31.82 8.90
C ARG A 265 -8.89 32.53 7.96
N MET A 266 -9.99 33.03 8.51
CA MET A 266 -10.90 33.89 7.76
C MET A 266 -10.28 35.28 7.59
N THR A 267 -10.29 35.80 6.37
CA THR A 267 -9.87 37.16 6.01
C THR A 267 -10.99 37.88 5.26
N ASP A 268 -10.90 39.21 5.15
CA ASP A 268 -11.90 40.05 4.49
C ASP A 268 -12.06 39.75 2.99
N SER A 269 -11.05 39.10 2.38
CA SER A 269 -11.01 38.65 0.98
C SER A 269 -11.33 37.16 0.79
N GLY A 270 -11.65 36.43 1.87
CA GLY A 270 -11.95 34.99 1.83
C GLY A 270 -11.18 34.17 2.87
N MET A 271 -11.23 32.85 2.76
CA MET A 271 -10.52 31.93 3.65
C MET A 271 -9.08 31.73 3.16
N VAL A 272 -8.10 31.99 4.02
CA VAL A 272 -6.69 31.68 3.78
C VAL A 272 -6.34 30.42 4.58
N ILE A 273 -5.79 29.40 3.92
CA ILE A 273 -5.31 28.18 4.57
C ILE A 273 -3.79 28.29 4.70
N GLU A 274 -3.29 28.41 5.92
CA GLU A 274 -1.87 28.46 6.24
C GLU A 274 -1.34 27.03 6.53
N GLY A 275 -0.23 26.63 5.89
CA GLY A 275 0.44 25.35 6.14
C GLY A 275 -0.23 24.14 5.50
N PHE A 276 -0.22 24.04 4.17
CA PHE A 276 -0.76 22.88 3.45
C PHE A 276 0.34 21.83 3.22
N THR A 277 -0.04 20.55 3.37
CA THR A 277 0.80 19.44 2.89
C THR A 277 0.24 18.96 1.57
N THR A 278 1.09 19.03 0.55
CA THR A 278 0.77 18.66 -0.81
C THR A 278 1.40 17.32 -1.14
N LEU A 279 0.58 16.41 -1.64
CA LEU A 279 1.03 15.21 -2.34
C LEU A 279 0.90 15.47 -3.83
N ASN A 280 2.03 15.55 -4.51
CA ASN A 280 2.05 15.68 -5.96
C ASN A 280 2.16 14.29 -6.56
N LEU A 281 1.17 13.96 -7.39
CA LEU A 281 1.28 12.86 -8.32
C LEU A 281 1.73 13.43 -9.66
N TYR A 282 2.92 13.05 -10.11
CA TYR A 282 3.46 13.49 -11.39
C TYR A 282 3.53 12.33 -12.37
N GLU A 283 3.23 12.59 -13.64
CA GLU A 283 3.38 11.59 -14.70
C GLU A 283 4.88 11.28 -14.82
N SER A 284 5.26 10.00 -14.86
CA SER A 284 6.68 9.67 -15.00
C SER A 284 7.15 10.06 -16.40
N ASP A 285 8.12 10.99 -16.47
CA ASP A 285 8.73 11.51 -17.72
C ASP A 285 9.41 10.43 -18.58
N THR A 286 9.41 9.16 -18.16
CA THR A 286 10.07 8.06 -18.86
C THR A 286 9.38 7.61 -20.15
N ASN A 287 8.22 8.14 -20.52
CA ASN A 287 7.65 7.90 -21.85
C ASN A 287 6.75 9.04 -22.33
N GLN A 288 7.33 9.97 -23.11
CA GLN A 288 6.56 10.69 -24.13
C GLN A 288 6.09 9.68 -25.20
N ARG A 289 5.09 8.85 -24.88
CA ARG A 289 4.35 8.12 -25.91
C ARG A 289 3.29 9.07 -26.46
N GLU A 290 3.52 9.52 -27.70
CA GLU A 290 2.50 10.16 -28.51
C GLU A 290 1.19 9.36 -28.40
N VAL A 291 0.10 10.06 -28.07
CA VAL A 291 -1.24 9.48 -27.97
C VAL A 291 -1.60 8.91 -29.35
N ILE A 292 -1.50 7.59 -29.51
CA ILE A 292 -1.98 6.91 -30.71
C ILE A 292 -3.49 6.75 -30.55
N THR A 293 -4.26 7.62 -31.21
CA THR A 293 -5.70 7.43 -31.37
C THR A 293 -5.99 6.29 -32.34
N ASP A 294 -6.95 5.44 -31.98
CA ASP A 294 -7.30 4.22 -32.71
C ASP A 294 -8.07 4.58 -34.00
N GLY A 295 -7.37 4.57 -35.12
CA GLY A 295 -7.97 4.41 -36.45
C GLY A 295 -7.89 5.63 -37.37
N GLY A 296 -6.91 5.60 -38.27
CA GLY A 296 -6.92 6.35 -39.54
C GLY A 296 -5.83 7.39 -39.69
N GLU A 297 -4.82 7.03 -40.49
CA GLU A 297 -3.78 7.90 -41.06
C GLU A 297 -2.81 8.57 -40.07
N SER A 298 -1.56 8.11 -40.11
CA SER A 298 -0.41 8.88 -39.64
C SER A 298 -0.29 10.13 -40.51
N GLU A 299 -0.93 11.23 -40.11
CA GLU A 299 -0.46 12.53 -40.53
C GLU A 299 0.82 12.83 -39.76
N SER A 300 1.95 12.65 -40.44
CA SER A 300 3.21 13.29 -40.09
C SER A 300 3.05 14.81 -40.25
N GLY A 301 2.27 15.42 -39.35
CA GLY A 301 2.02 16.85 -39.29
C GLY A 301 2.29 17.28 -37.87
N GLY A 302 3.32 18.11 -37.66
CA GLY A 302 3.65 18.71 -36.38
C GLY A 302 2.56 19.67 -35.91
N GLY A 303 1.43 19.12 -35.44
CA GLY A 303 0.42 19.83 -34.69
C GLY A 303 0.79 19.75 -33.22
N GLN A 304 1.20 20.88 -32.64
CA GLN A 304 1.15 21.05 -31.19
C GLN A 304 -0.29 20.75 -30.75
N SER A 305 -0.53 19.61 -30.11
CA SER A 305 -1.74 19.46 -29.32
C SER A 305 -1.73 20.59 -28.31
N ASN A 306 -2.76 21.44 -28.32
CA ASN A 306 -2.83 22.52 -27.34
C ASN A 306 -2.82 21.87 -25.95
N HIS A 307 -1.92 22.34 -25.09
CA HIS A 307 -1.76 21.83 -23.72
C HIS A 307 -3.12 21.74 -22.99
N ALA A 308 -3.99 22.72 -23.25
CA ALA A 308 -5.35 22.81 -22.71
C ALA A 308 -6.28 21.66 -23.13
N ASP A 309 -6.16 21.13 -24.36
CA ASP A 309 -7.04 20.04 -24.84
C ASP A 309 -6.67 18.71 -24.16
N VAL A 310 -5.38 18.51 -23.87
CA VAL A 310 -4.89 17.30 -23.17
C VAL A 310 -5.24 17.35 -21.69
N GLU A 311 -5.06 18.50 -21.05
CA GLU A 311 -5.43 18.71 -19.64
C GLU A 311 -6.94 18.55 -19.44
N LYS A 312 -7.75 19.05 -20.36
CA LYS A 312 -9.20 18.86 -20.32
C LYS A 312 -9.60 17.38 -20.43
N ALA A 313 -9.02 16.64 -21.37
CA ALA A 313 -9.29 15.21 -21.52
C ALA A 313 -8.87 14.41 -20.27
N PHE A 314 -7.76 14.81 -19.64
CA PHE A 314 -7.30 14.24 -18.38
C PHE A 314 -8.31 14.48 -17.24
N VAL A 315 -8.78 15.72 -17.09
CA VAL A 315 -9.76 16.12 -16.07
C VAL A 315 -11.08 15.39 -16.26
N GLU A 316 -11.57 15.30 -17.51
CA GLU A 316 -12.79 14.58 -17.85
C GLU A 316 -12.66 13.10 -17.46
N ALA A 317 -11.56 12.44 -17.83
CA ALA A 317 -11.32 11.04 -17.48
C ALA A 317 -11.21 10.82 -15.97
N LEU A 318 -10.51 11.70 -15.24
CA LEU A 318 -10.40 11.62 -13.78
C LEU A 318 -11.78 11.75 -13.11
N THR A 319 -12.60 12.67 -13.60
CA THR A 319 -13.94 12.93 -13.08
C THR A 319 -14.84 11.72 -13.29
N GLU A 320 -14.89 11.20 -14.52
CA GLU A 320 -15.73 10.05 -14.88
C GLU A 320 -15.27 8.77 -14.17
N ASP A 321 -13.98 8.42 -14.26
CA ASP A 321 -13.45 7.13 -13.79
C ASP A 321 -13.32 7.05 -12.27
N ILE A 322 -13.04 8.18 -11.61
CA ILE A 322 -12.72 8.21 -10.18
C ILE A 322 -13.77 8.93 -9.36
N PHE A 323 -14.10 10.18 -9.70
CA PHE A 323 -14.99 10.98 -8.85
C PHE A 323 -16.43 10.47 -8.92
N GLU A 324 -16.93 10.17 -10.13
CA GLU A 324 -18.31 9.75 -10.36
C GLU A 324 -18.49 8.23 -10.27
N SER A 325 -17.71 7.45 -11.02
CA SER A 325 -17.89 6.00 -11.16
C SER A 325 -17.79 5.24 -9.84
N LYS A 326 -16.92 5.66 -8.93
CA LYS A 326 -16.71 4.98 -7.65
C LYS A 326 -17.83 5.20 -6.64
N ARG A 327 -18.66 6.24 -6.81
CA ARG A 327 -19.69 6.67 -5.85
C ARG A 327 -19.19 6.87 -4.40
N ARG A 328 -17.88 6.90 -4.18
CA ARG A 328 -17.23 7.09 -2.87
C ARG A 328 -17.06 8.57 -2.55
N TYR A 329 -16.81 9.38 -3.57
CA TYR A 329 -16.59 10.80 -3.42
C TYR A 329 -17.86 11.57 -3.79
N ASP A 330 -18.18 12.59 -3.01
CA ASP A 330 -18.94 13.73 -3.50
C ASP A 330 -17.93 14.83 -3.82
N PHE A 331 -18.14 15.59 -4.89
CA PHE A 331 -17.19 16.63 -5.27
C PHE A 331 -17.88 17.90 -5.72
N THR A 332 -17.20 19.02 -5.47
CA THR A 332 -17.59 20.34 -5.98
C THR A 332 -16.39 20.92 -6.70
N GLU A 333 -16.61 21.41 -7.92
CA GLU A 333 -15.62 22.15 -8.66
C GLU A 333 -15.48 23.57 -8.08
N TRP A 334 -14.26 23.95 -7.74
CA TRP A 334 -13.94 25.26 -7.16
C TRP A 334 -13.41 26.23 -8.22
N ARG A 335 -12.56 25.73 -9.12
CA ARG A 335 -12.13 26.39 -10.36
C ARG A 335 -12.33 25.44 -11.51
N GLU A 336 -12.94 25.94 -12.58
CA GLU A 336 -13.26 25.16 -13.78
C GLU A 336 -12.02 24.42 -14.28
N HIS A 337 -12.08 23.09 -14.25
CA HIS A 337 -11.05 22.16 -14.69
C HIS A 337 -9.69 22.21 -13.96
N GLU A 338 -9.57 22.97 -12.88
CA GLU A 338 -8.29 23.15 -12.16
C GLU A 338 -8.35 22.67 -10.71
N GLU A 339 -9.48 22.84 -10.01
CA GLU A 339 -9.56 22.56 -8.58
C GLU A 339 -10.90 21.95 -8.18
N TYR A 340 -10.82 20.84 -7.44
CA TYR A 340 -11.95 20.08 -6.93
C TYR A 340 -11.86 19.94 -5.41
N LEU A 341 -13.00 20.11 -4.73
CA LEU A 341 -13.15 19.76 -3.33
C LEU A 341 -13.87 18.42 -3.23
N LEU A 342 -13.20 17.40 -2.69
CA LEU A 342 -13.75 16.05 -2.54
C LEU A 342 -14.13 15.80 -1.08
N LEU A 343 -15.28 15.17 -0.87
CA LEU A 343 -15.72 14.57 0.39
C LEU A 343 -15.66 13.05 0.24
N ASP A 344 -14.78 12.40 1.01
CA ASP A 344 -14.77 10.94 1.13
C ASP A 344 -15.92 10.50 2.02
N LYS A 345 -16.97 9.90 1.43
CA LYS A 345 -18.16 9.44 2.18
C LYS A 345 -17.88 8.26 3.11
N GLU A 346 -16.80 7.51 2.91
CA GLU A 346 -16.45 6.39 3.79
C GLU A 346 -15.88 6.90 5.13
N ARG A 347 -15.13 8.01 5.10
CA ARG A 347 -14.44 8.56 6.29
C ARG A 347 -15.06 9.87 6.79
N ASN A 348 -15.96 10.46 6.01
CA ASN A 348 -16.54 11.78 6.25
C ASN A 348 -15.47 12.88 6.39
N GLU A 349 -14.45 12.81 5.52
CA GLU A 349 -13.33 13.74 5.50
C GLU A 349 -13.26 14.45 4.15
N MET A 350 -12.98 15.76 4.17
CA MET A 350 -12.82 16.56 2.95
C MET A 350 -11.35 16.76 2.62
N PHE A 351 -11.00 16.79 1.35
CA PHE A 351 -9.66 17.14 0.86
C PHE A 351 -9.77 17.83 -0.51
N GLN A 352 -8.73 18.56 -0.91
CA GLN A 352 -8.72 19.28 -2.19
C GLN A 352 -7.84 18.54 -3.19
N VAL A 353 -8.27 18.53 -4.45
CA VAL A 353 -7.54 17.98 -5.59
C VAL A 353 -7.38 19.09 -6.61
N GLY A 354 -6.14 19.49 -6.88
CA GLY A 354 -5.77 20.43 -7.93
C GLY A 354 -5.16 19.70 -9.12
N ILE A 355 -5.32 20.26 -10.32
CA ILE A 355 -4.74 19.77 -11.56
C ILE A 355 -3.95 20.94 -12.16
N SER A 356 -2.67 20.71 -12.44
CA SER A 356 -1.78 21.72 -13.01
C SER A 356 -0.71 21.02 -13.82
N ASP A 357 -0.52 21.41 -15.08
CA ASP A 357 0.56 20.87 -15.94
C ASP A 357 0.56 19.33 -16.02
N ARG A 358 -0.62 18.69 -15.96
CA ARG A 358 -0.83 17.22 -15.88
C ARG A 358 -0.42 16.56 -14.55
N ASP A 359 -0.04 17.34 -13.56
CA ASP A 359 0.16 16.85 -12.20
C ASP A 359 -1.17 16.85 -11.43
N LEU A 360 -1.38 15.79 -10.64
CA LEU A 360 -2.47 15.73 -9.67
C LEU A 360 -1.96 16.13 -8.29
N ILE A 361 -2.45 17.24 -7.79
CA ILE A 361 -2.03 17.85 -6.54
C ILE A 361 -3.09 17.55 -5.48
N VAL A 362 -2.79 16.70 -4.50
CA VAL A 362 -3.72 16.38 -3.41
C VAL A 362 -3.33 17.15 -2.15
N ASN A 363 -4.24 18.02 -1.70
CA ASN A 363 -4.04 18.89 -0.56
C ASN A 363 -4.92 18.47 0.62
N ALA A 364 -4.28 18.22 1.76
CA ALA A 364 -4.97 18.02 3.03
C ALA A 364 -5.75 19.29 3.44
N ARG A 365 -6.92 19.12 4.05
CA ARG A 365 -7.69 20.18 4.70
C ARG A 365 -7.76 19.94 6.21
N PRO A 366 -8.20 20.93 7.02
CA PRO A 366 -8.45 20.70 8.43
C PRO A 366 -9.39 19.50 8.63
N GLY A 367 -8.92 18.48 9.35
CA GLY A 367 -9.67 17.24 9.59
C GLY A 367 -9.41 16.11 8.59
N THR A 368 -8.62 16.32 7.53
CA THR A 368 -8.17 15.22 6.67
C THR A 368 -7.06 14.43 7.36
N THR A 369 -7.23 13.13 7.46
CA THR A 369 -6.22 12.20 7.96
C THR A 369 -5.29 11.74 6.84
N SER A 370 -4.09 11.31 7.21
CA SER A 370 -3.15 10.71 6.26
C SER A 370 -3.72 9.46 5.58
N VAL A 371 -4.70 8.82 6.22
CA VAL A 371 -5.40 7.63 5.73
C VAL A 371 -6.26 7.95 4.52
N THR A 372 -7.07 9.01 4.58
CA THR A 372 -7.93 9.43 3.46
C THR A 372 -7.10 9.76 2.23
N LEU A 373 -5.98 10.47 2.41
CA LEU A 373 -5.07 10.80 1.31
C LEU A 373 -4.42 9.55 0.71
N LYS A 374 -3.96 8.61 1.54
CA LYS A 374 -3.40 7.32 1.07
C LYS A 374 -4.42 6.50 0.32
N ASP A 375 -5.64 6.41 0.83
CA ASP A 375 -6.72 5.65 0.19
C ASP A 375 -7.09 6.29 -1.17
N PHE A 376 -7.16 7.62 -1.26
CA PHE A 376 -7.38 8.32 -2.53
C PHE A 376 -6.22 8.08 -3.52
N CYS A 377 -4.97 8.25 -3.10
CA CYS A 377 -3.80 7.99 -3.95
C CYS A 377 -3.77 6.54 -4.45
N ARG A 378 -4.16 5.57 -3.61
CA ARG A 378 -4.32 4.17 -4.03
C ARG A 378 -5.36 4.02 -5.12
N VAL A 379 -6.52 4.67 -4.98
CA VAL A 379 -7.59 4.63 -5.99
C VAL A 379 -7.09 5.20 -7.31
N ILE A 380 -6.41 6.35 -7.29
CA ILE A 380 -5.79 6.93 -8.48
C ILE A 380 -4.81 5.94 -9.12
N LEU A 381 -3.85 5.42 -8.35
CA LEU A 381 -2.77 4.60 -8.89
C LEU A 381 -3.14 3.17 -9.29
N GLU A 382 -4.28 2.65 -8.82
CA GLU A 382 -4.77 1.31 -9.19
C GLU A 382 -5.90 1.32 -10.21
N ASP A 383 -6.79 2.31 -10.13
CA ASP A 383 -8.04 2.30 -10.88
C ASP A 383 -8.06 3.34 -12.00
N PHE A 384 -7.27 4.42 -11.91
CA PHE A 384 -7.13 5.36 -13.02
C PHE A 384 -6.05 4.86 -13.99
N LYS A 385 -6.30 4.95 -15.29
CA LYS A 385 -5.38 4.46 -16.35
C LYS A 385 -4.21 5.44 -16.52
N THR A 386 -3.22 5.36 -15.62
CA THR A 386 -2.14 6.35 -15.59
C THR A 386 -0.85 5.88 -14.90
N THR A 387 0.28 6.43 -15.36
CA THR A 387 1.66 6.18 -14.95
C THR A 387 2.16 6.99 -13.75
N TYR A 388 1.31 7.76 -13.05
CA TYR A 388 1.74 8.61 -11.92
C TYR A 388 2.68 7.98 -10.86
N ASP A 389 3.61 8.79 -10.38
CA ASP A 389 4.43 8.60 -9.18
C ASP A 389 3.90 9.42 -8.00
N ILE A 390 4.42 9.21 -6.78
CA ILE A 390 4.04 10.00 -5.58
C ILE A 390 5.26 10.78 -5.10
N SER A 391 5.08 12.06 -4.80
CA SER A 391 6.03 12.85 -4.01
C SER A 391 5.32 13.78 -3.05
N SER A 392 5.96 14.10 -1.92
CA SER A 392 5.47 15.12 -1.00
C SER A 392 6.21 16.43 -1.23
N ARG A 393 5.48 17.54 -1.09
CA ARG A 393 6.05 18.89 -1.01
C ARG A 393 5.32 19.66 0.08
N THR A 394 6.08 20.27 0.98
CA THR A 394 5.55 21.28 1.89
C THR A 394 5.89 22.64 1.30
N VAL A 395 4.89 23.52 1.20
CA VAL A 395 5.11 24.89 0.76
C VAL A 395 4.89 25.79 1.97
N ASP A 396 5.98 26.41 2.43
CA ASP A 396 5.90 27.46 3.44
C ASP A 396 5.58 28.80 2.76
N PHE A 397 4.40 29.35 3.04
CA PHE A 397 4.02 30.69 2.57
C PHE A 397 4.68 31.82 3.39
N SER A 398 5.72 31.53 4.19
CA SER A 398 6.38 32.52 5.05
C SER A 398 7.39 33.44 4.33
N THR A 399 7.46 33.40 2.99
CA THR A 399 8.30 34.31 2.21
C THR A 399 7.55 34.87 1.00
N THR A 400 6.71 35.88 1.21
CA THR A 400 6.47 36.94 0.22
C THR A 400 6.32 38.28 0.91
#